data_AF-A0AAD9NFT4-F1
#
_entry.id   AF-A0AAD9NFT4-F1
#
_cell.length_a   1.000
_cell.length_b   1.000
_cell.length_c   1.000
_cell.angle_alpha   90.00
_cell.angle_beta   90.00
_cell.angle_gamma   90.00
#
_symmetry.space_group_name_H-M   'P 1'
#
loop_
_entity.id
_entity.type
_entity.pdbx_description
1 polymer ?
#
loop_
_entity_poly.entity_id
_entity_poly.type
_entity_poly.pdbx_seq_one_letter_code
_entity_poly.pdbx_strand_id
1 'polypeptide(L)'
;MFKKREVVKRYWVITKGVPNPLEGVIDIPMAEAEVEGKYRMALRPNYTSETKLLMRSSHKVKKREAVTNYRVLDSHQSTALVECQPESGVKHQIRCHLAFGLNTPILGDHKYSHYSKIAPQKLYPDILQRLGVRQAKVRHLPMHLHAVNVILPEFNNGHNVFISARLPRHFVQNMKWLKLKVPKRK
;
A
#
# COMPACT_ATOMS: atom_id res chain seq x y z
N MET A 1 -5.62 -3.85 22.76
CA MET A 1 -4.51 -3.77 21.80
C MET A 1 -4.96 -3.52 20.36
N PHE A 2 -5.16 -4.51 19.49
CA PHE A 2 -5.41 -4.24 18.05
C PHE A 2 -6.66 -3.38 17.78
N LYS A 3 -7.80 -3.68 18.43
CA LYS A 3 -9.04 -2.89 18.30
C LYS A 3 -8.90 -1.46 18.88
N LYS A 4 -8.02 -1.30 19.86
CA LYS A 4 -7.72 -0.02 20.53
C LYS A 4 -6.63 0.80 19.81
N ARG A 5 -6.07 0.29 18.70
CA ARG A 5 -4.98 0.92 17.92
C ARG A 5 -3.66 1.15 18.68
N GLU A 6 -3.47 0.44 19.79
CA GLU A 6 -2.25 0.51 20.62
C GLU A 6 -1.05 -0.17 19.94
N VAL A 7 -1.30 -1.07 18.98
CA VAL A 7 -0.26 -1.84 18.30
C VAL A 7 0.32 -1.03 17.13
N VAL A 8 1.61 -0.71 17.21
CA VAL A 8 2.34 -0.09 16.10
C VAL A 8 2.72 -1.19 15.10
N LYS A 9 2.20 -1.09 13.88
CA LYS A 9 2.52 -2.02 12.78
C LYS A 9 3.27 -1.22 11.71
N ARG A 10 4.46 -1.65 11.31
CA ARG A 10 5.12 -1.08 10.12
C ARG A 10 5.28 -2.12 9.04
N TYR A 11 4.93 -1.70 7.84
CA TYR A 11 5.02 -2.46 6.62
C TYR A 11 6.00 -1.79 5.69
N TRP A 12 6.79 -2.57 4.97
CA TRP A 12 7.52 -2.05 3.82
C TRP A 12 6.87 -2.53 2.54
N VAL A 13 6.85 -1.64 1.57
CA VAL A 13 6.35 -1.90 0.22
C VAL A 13 7.32 -1.40 -0.82
N ILE A 14 7.30 -2.04 -1.99
CA ILE A 14 7.85 -1.44 -3.21
C ILE A 14 6.68 -0.90 -4.02
N THR A 15 6.71 0.37 -4.39
CA THR A 15 5.68 1.01 -5.22
C THR A 15 6.12 1.12 -6.68
N LYS A 16 5.16 0.98 -7.59
CA LYS A 16 5.28 1.46 -8.98
C LYS A 16 4.98 2.96 -8.96
N GLY A 17 5.99 3.78 -9.21
CA GLY A 17 5.98 5.23 -8.99
C GLY A 17 6.53 5.61 -7.61
N VAL A 18 6.86 6.89 -7.46
CA VAL A 18 7.36 7.47 -6.21
C VAL A 18 6.25 8.33 -5.62
N PRO A 19 5.83 8.08 -4.35
CA PRO A 19 4.88 8.94 -3.65
C PRO A 19 5.28 10.42 -3.72
N ASN A 20 4.30 11.29 -3.96
CA ASN A 20 4.47 12.74 -3.86
C ASN A 20 3.28 13.30 -3.07
N PRO A 21 3.49 13.89 -1.88
CA PRO A 21 4.78 14.12 -1.19
C PRO A 21 5.50 12.82 -0.76
N LEU A 22 6.76 12.93 -0.35
CA LEU A 22 7.58 11.77 0.07
C LEU A 22 7.15 11.18 1.42
N GLU A 23 6.44 11.93 2.23
CA GLU A 23 5.86 11.48 3.48
C GLU A 23 4.52 12.17 3.72
N GLY A 24 3.64 11.52 4.49
CA GLY A 24 2.36 12.09 4.82
C GLY A 24 1.37 11.07 5.38
N VAL A 25 0.11 11.50 5.44
CA VAL A 25 -1.01 10.71 5.97
C VAL A 25 -2.07 10.57 4.88
N ILE A 26 -2.57 9.36 4.70
CA ILE A 26 -3.74 9.08 3.86
C ILE A 26 -4.87 8.68 4.80
N ASP A 27 -5.89 9.51 4.92
CA ASP A 27 -7.03 9.35 5.82
C ASP A 27 -8.36 9.16 5.07
N ILE A 28 -8.29 8.89 3.75
CA ILE A 28 -9.48 8.73 2.91
C ILE A 28 -10.25 7.47 3.34
N PRO A 29 -11.54 7.58 3.73
CA PRO A 29 -12.35 6.44 4.14
C PRO A 29 -12.51 5.41 3.03
N MET A 30 -12.82 4.18 3.41
CA MET A 30 -12.92 3.05 2.48
C MET A 30 -14.23 2.28 2.63
N ALA A 31 -14.71 1.71 1.53
CA ALA A 31 -15.82 0.77 1.56
C ALA A 31 -15.63 -0.33 0.51
N GLU A 32 -16.36 -1.45 0.64
CA GLU A 32 -16.38 -2.46 -0.41
C GLU A 32 -17.14 -1.92 -1.64
N ALA A 33 -16.64 -2.30 -2.81
CA ALA A 33 -17.18 -1.98 -4.11
C ALA A 33 -17.03 -3.18 -5.03
N GLU A 34 -17.94 -3.30 -5.99
CA GLU A 34 -17.89 -4.33 -7.01
C GLU A 34 -17.22 -3.77 -8.27
N VAL A 35 -16.29 -4.55 -8.83
CA VAL A 35 -15.62 -4.25 -10.10
C VAL A 35 -15.52 -5.55 -10.89
N GLU A 36 -16.11 -5.58 -12.09
CA GLU A 36 -16.18 -6.76 -12.96
C GLU A 36 -16.67 -8.03 -12.21
N GLY A 37 -17.77 -7.91 -11.46
CA GLY A 37 -18.34 -9.04 -10.71
C GLY A 37 -17.52 -9.48 -9.48
N LYS A 38 -16.48 -8.74 -9.10
CA LYS A 38 -15.60 -9.07 -7.96
C LYS A 38 -15.55 -7.95 -6.94
N TYR A 39 -15.65 -8.31 -5.67
CA TYR A 39 -15.53 -7.36 -4.56
C TYR A 39 -14.07 -6.97 -4.30
N ARG A 40 -13.84 -5.67 -4.19
CA ARG A 40 -12.59 -5.06 -3.69
C ARG A 40 -12.89 -3.82 -2.87
N MET A 41 -11.89 -3.31 -2.16
CA MET A 41 -12.06 -2.03 -1.48
C MET A 41 -11.95 -0.87 -2.47
N ALA A 42 -12.66 0.22 -2.20
CA ALA A 42 -12.55 1.47 -2.91
C ALA A 42 -12.48 2.63 -1.92
N LEU A 43 -11.83 3.72 -2.34
CA LEU A 43 -11.85 4.97 -1.60
C LEU A 43 -13.25 5.59 -1.65
N ARG A 44 -13.62 6.25 -0.56
CA ARG A 44 -14.90 6.93 -0.34
C ARG A 44 -14.66 8.31 0.28
N PRO A 45 -14.10 9.26 -0.49
CA PRO A 45 -13.82 10.61 -0.01
C PRO A 45 -15.07 11.24 0.61
N ASN A 46 -14.85 12.16 1.54
CA ASN A 46 -15.91 13.01 2.05
C ASN A 46 -16.04 14.19 1.10
N TYR A 47 -17.10 14.15 0.29
CA TYR A 47 -17.42 15.20 -0.67
C TYR A 47 -18.20 16.32 0.02
N THR A 48 -17.91 17.56 -0.36
CA THR A 48 -18.72 18.74 -0.06
C THR A 48 -20.09 18.63 -0.73
N SER A 49 -21.06 19.43 -0.29
CA SER A 49 -22.41 19.43 -0.87
C SER A 49 -22.40 19.66 -2.38
N GLU A 50 -21.51 20.52 -2.87
CA GLU A 50 -21.33 20.83 -4.29
C GLU A 50 -20.72 19.65 -5.08
N THR A 51 -19.69 18.99 -4.54
CA THR A 51 -19.06 17.83 -5.20
C THR A 51 -19.90 16.55 -5.13
N LYS A 52 -20.87 16.47 -4.20
CA LYS A 52 -21.85 15.38 -4.16
C LYS A 52 -22.79 15.38 -5.36
N LEU A 53 -23.16 16.55 -5.91
CA LEU A 53 -24.03 16.66 -7.08
C LEU A 53 -23.40 16.06 -8.35
N LEU A 54 -22.06 16.10 -8.44
CA LEU A 54 -21.30 15.54 -9.56
C LEU A 54 -21.09 14.02 -9.46
N MET A 55 -21.42 13.41 -8.32
CA MET A 55 -21.24 11.99 -8.06
C MET A 55 -22.56 11.26 -8.22
N ARG A 56 -22.62 10.27 -9.13
CA ARG A 56 -23.76 9.35 -9.25
C ARG A 56 -24.08 8.75 -7.88
N SER A 57 -25.32 8.90 -7.41
CA SER A 57 -25.85 8.45 -6.11
C SER A 57 -25.10 7.25 -5.56
N SER A 58 -24.19 7.50 -4.64
CA SER A 58 -23.52 6.43 -3.92
C SER A 58 -24.59 5.75 -3.09
N HIS A 59 -24.88 4.47 -3.38
CA HIS A 59 -25.69 3.64 -2.49
C HIS A 59 -25.19 3.82 -1.04
N LYS A 60 -26.07 3.66 -0.04
CA LYS A 60 -25.70 3.68 1.39
C LYS A 60 -24.71 2.54 1.67
N VAL A 61 -23.43 2.76 1.41
CA VAL A 61 -22.36 1.81 1.73
C VAL A 61 -21.72 2.23 3.04
N LYS A 62 -21.53 1.26 3.93
CA LYS A 62 -20.89 1.47 5.23
C LYS A 62 -19.42 1.86 5.03
N LYS A 63 -19.13 3.17 5.08
CA LYS A 63 -17.77 3.71 5.09
C LYS A 63 -17.04 3.25 6.36
N ARG A 64 -15.75 2.99 6.22
CA ARG A 64 -14.84 2.66 7.31
C ARG A 64 -13.69 3.66 7.30
N GLU A 65 -13.51 4.35 8.41
CA GLU A 65 -12.37 5.24 8.62
C GLU A 65 -11.06 4.45 8.50
N ALA A 66 -10.16 4.97 7.68
CA ALA A 66 -8.91 4.33 7.32
C ALA A 66 -7.78 5.36 7.32
N VAL A 67 -6.78 5.19 8.18
CA VAL A 67 -5.64 6.11 8.31
C VAL A 67 -4.33 5.35 8.15
N THR A 68 -3.54 5.74 7.17
CA THR A 68 -2.21 5.20 6.87
C THR A 68 -1.17 6.32 6.84
N ASN A 69 -0.23 6.30 7.78
CA ASN A 69 0.98 7.11 7.68
C ASN A 69 1.94 6.44 6.71
N TYR A 70 2.64 7.21 5.88
CA TYR A 70 3.65 6.69 4.98
C TYR A 70 4.88 7.58 4.91
N ARG A 71 6.02 6.97 4.57
CA ARG A 71 7.28 7.66 4.31
C ARG A 71 8.10 6.88 3.29
N VAL A 72 8.57 7.56 2.25
CA VAL A 72 9.53 7.04 1.29
C VAL A 72 10.88 6.88 1.99
N LEU A 73 11.39 5.64 2.01
CA LEU A 73 12.67 5.29 2.61
C LEU A 73 13.83 5.42 1.62
N ASP A 74 13.56 5.08 0.36
CA ASP A 74 14.48 5.25 -0.77
C ASP A 74 13.68 5.27 -2.07
N SER A 75 14.20 5.93 -3.10
CA SER A 75 13.57 5.95 -4.41
C SER A 75 14.61 5.92 -5.52
N HIS A 76 14.24 5.28 -6.62
CA HIS A 76 15.06 5.22 -7.81
C HIS A 76 14.17 5.17 -9.05
N GLN A 77 14.27 6.21 -9.88
CA GLN A 77 13.44 6.38 -11.08
C GLN A 77 11.95 6.17 -10.76
N SER A 78 11.29 5.23 -11.44
CA SER A 78 9.86 5.01 -11.31
C SER A 78 9.51 4.03 -10.19
N THR A 79 10.33 3.90 -9.14
CA THR A 79 10.09 3.01 -8.00
C THR A 79 10.53 3.61 -6.67
N ALA A 80 9.84 3.23 -5.60
CA ALA A 80 10.22 3.61 -4.24
C ALA A 80 10.06 2.45 -3.26
N LEU A 81 10.94 2.41 -2.26
CA LEU A 81 10.73 1.67 -1.02
C LEU A 81 9.99 2.59 -0.06
N VAL A 82 8.83 2.16 0.43
CA VAL A 82 7.97 2.98 1.29
C VAL A 82 7.67 2.23 2.58
N GLU A 83 7.81 2.91 3.71
CA GLU A 83 7.31 2.47 5.00
C GLU A 83 5.86 2.93 5.16
N CYS A 84 4.97 2.02 5.55
CA CYS A 84 3.58 2.32 5.84
C CYS A 84 3.24 1.89 7.26
N GLN A 85 2.59 2.77 8.01
CA GLN A 85 2.08 2.53 9.36
C GLN A 85 0.56 2.76 9.38
N PRO A 86 -0.25 1.70 9.17
CA PRO A 86 -1.69 1.81 9.26
C PRO A 86 -2.13 1.89 10.73
N GLU A 87 -2.80 2.97 11.11
CA GLU A 87 -3.38 3.13 12.45
C GLU A 87 -4.64 2.28 12.60
N SER A 88 -5.46 2.26 11.55
CA SER A 88 -6.63 1.38 11.42
C SER A 88 -6.26 0.00 10.87
N GLY A 89 -7.27 -0.87 10.73
CA GLY A 89 -7.14 -2.24 10.25
C GLY A 89 -8.14 -2.58 9.15
N VAL A 90 -8.42 -1.63 8.25
CA VAL A 90 -9.38 -1.88 7.16
C VAL A 90 -8.75 -2.88 6.17
N LYS A 91 -9.56 -3.82 5.66
CA LYS A 91 -9.15 -4.81 4.66
C LYS A 91 -8.44 -4.11 3.51
N HIS A 92 -7.28 -4.61 3.07
CA HIS A 92 -6.51 -4.05 1.96
C HIS A 92 -6.19 -2.54 2.03
N GLN A 93 -6.19 -1.95 3.23
CA GLN A 93 -6.03 -0.50 3.41
C GLN A 93 -4.81 0.08 2.71
N ILE A 94 -3.60 -0.41 3.04
CA ILE A 94 -2.34 0.06 2.44
C ILE A 94 -2.40 -0.04 0.90
N ARG A 95 -2.90 -1.18 0.39
CA ARG A 95 -2.99 -1.44 -1.05
C ARG A 95 -3.87 -0.42 -1.76
N CYS A 96 -5.05 -0.14 -1.22
CA CYS A 96 -6.02 0.79 -1.79
C CYS A 96 -5.55 2.24 -1.67
N HIS A 97 -5.04 2.63 -0.49
CA HIS A 97 -4.51 3.96 -0.21
C HIS A 97 -3.34 4.32 -1.14
N LEU A 98 -2.34 3.44 -1.27
CA LEU A 98 -1.22 3.71 -2.17
C LEU A 98 -1.64 3.75 -3.64
N ALA A 99 -2.52 2.83 -4.06
CA ALA A 99 -2.93 2.73 -5.46
C ALA A 99 -3.82 3.90 -5.92
N PHE A 100 -4.79 4.31 -5.12
CA PHE A 100 -5.80 5.29 -5.53
C PHE A 100 -5.70 6.62 -4.80
N GLY A 101 -5.07 6.66 -3.63
CA GLY A 101 -4.83 7.90 -2.88
C GLY A 101 -3.56 8.61 -3.35
N LEU A 102 -2.49 7.85 -3.64
CA LEU A 102 -1.20 8.39 -4.10
C LEU A 102 -0.88 8.10 -5.56
N ASN A 103 -1.69 7.28 -6.25
CA ASN A 103 -1.41 6.82 -7.61
C ASN A 103 -0.06 6.08 -7.77
N THR A 104 0.41 5.43 -6.69
CA THR A 104 1.65 4.65 -6.66
C THR A 104 1.36 3.23 -6.16
N PRO A 105 0.67 2.40 -6.96
CA PRO A 105 0.26 1.06 -6.52
C PRO A 105 1.46 0.18 -6.17
N ILE A 106 1.25 -0.75 -5.24
CA ILE A 106 2.28 -1.72 -4.84
C ILE A 106 2.72 -2.55 -6.07
N LEU A 107 4.02 -2.75 -6.21
CA LEU A 107 4.62 -3.58 -7.25
C LEU A 107 4.16 -5.03 -7.09
N GLY A 108 3.58 -5.60 -8.16
CA GLY A 108 2.97 -6.92 -8.16
C GLY A 108 1.51 -6.95 -7.70
N ASP A 109 0.91 -5.82 -7.32
CA ASP A 109 -0.51 -5.78 -6.94
C ASP A 109 -1.43 -5.62 -8.15
N HIS A 110 -1.79 -6.73 -8.78
CA HIS A 110 -2.68 -6.73 -9.95
C HIS A 110 -4.12 -6.29 -9.65
N LYS A 111 -4.59 -6.44 -8.41
CA LYS A 111 -6.00 -6.14 -8.04
C LYS A 111 -6.26 -4.63 -7.96
N TYR A 112 -5.28 -3.86 -7.50
CA TYR A 112 -5.40 -2.42 -7.29
C TYR A 112 -4.67 -1.57 -8.34
N SER A 113 -4.06 -2.19 -9.36
CA SER A 113 -3.31 -1.45 -10.39
C SER A 113 -4.14 -0.78 -11.48
N HIS A 114 -5.45 -1.05 -11.54
CA HIS A 114 -6.36 -0.46 -12.52
C HIS A 114 -7.65 0.00 -11.83
N TYR A 115 -8.19 1.14 -12.27
CA TYR A 115 -9.38 1.72 -11.63
C TYR A 115 -10.67 1.00 -11.97
N SER A 116 -10.86 0.49 -13.18
CA SER A 116 -12.15 -0.06 -13.64
C SER A 116 -12.15 -1.57 -13.91
N LYS A 117 -11.01 -2.25 -13.78
CA LYS A 117 -10.86 -3.66 -14.16
C LYS A 117 -9.86 -4.41 -13.31
N ILE A 118 -9.89 -5.75 -13.40
CA ILE A 118 -8.91 -6.62 -12.75
C ILE A 118 -8.03 -7.23 -13.84
N ALA A 119 -6.85 -6.65 -14.03
CA ALA A 119 -5.88 -7.06 -15.03
C ALA A 119 -4.45 -7.03 -14.45
N PRO A 120 -3.50 -7.77 -15.04
CA PRO A 120 -2.09 -7.68 -14.66
C PRO A 120 -1.60 -6.22 -14.64
N GLN A 121 -0.75 -5.90 -13.68
CA GLN A 121 -0.19 -4.55 -13.52
C GLN A 121 0.62 -4.19 -14.78
N LYS A 122 0.38 -2.99 -15.34
CA LYS A 122 1.23 -2.44 -16.39
C LYS A 122 2.41 -1.72 -15.76
N LEU A 123 3.63 -2.13 -16.10
CA LEU A 123 4.86 -1.54 -15.57
C LEU A 123 5.47 -0.57 -16.59
N TYR A 124 6.22 0.40 -16.09
CA TYR A 124 7.00 1.30 -16.94
C TYR A 124 8.20 0.54 -17.56
N PRO A 125 8.69 0.97 -18.74
CA PRO A 125 9.79 0.27 -19.43
C PRO A 125 11.06 0.11 -18.59
N ASP A 126 11.42 1.11 -17.78
CA ASP A 126 12.57 1.09 -16.87
C ASP A 126 12.43 -0.01 -15.80
N ILE A 127 11.23 -0.19 -15.24
CA ILE A 127 10.95 -1.24 -14.25
C ILE A 127 11.08 -2.62 -14.91
N LEU A 128 10.50 -2.80 -16.10
CA LEU A 128 10.57 -4.06 -16.85
C LEU A 128 12.02 -4.44 -17.17
N GLN A 129 12.81 -3.47 -17.65
CA GLN A 129 14.23 -3.65 -17.96
C GLN A 129 15.02 -4.05 -16.71
N ARG A 130 14.84 -3.35 -15.59
CA ARG A 130 15.56 -3.61 -14.34
C ARG A 130 15.23 -4.96 -13.74
N LEU A 131 13.95 -5.34 -13.73
CA LEU A 131 13.51 -6.65 -13.24
C LEU A 131 13.84 -7.79 -14.21
N GLY A 132 14.22 -7.49 -15.46
CA GLY A 132 14.46 -8.50 -16.49
C GLY A 132 13.20 -9.28 -16.86
N VAL A 133 12.01 -8.67 -16.75
CA VAL A 133 10.72 -9.33 -17.02
C VAL A 133 10.02 -8.72 -18.23
N ARG A 134 9.41 -9.55 -19.05
CA ARG A 134 8.51 -9.11 -20.12
C ARG A 134 7.13 -8.75 -19.53
N GLN A 135 6.44 -7.77 -20.11
CA GLN A 135 5.11 -7.34 -19.64
C GLN A 135 4.10 -8.50 -19.55
N ALA A 136 4.15 -9.47 -20.46
CA ALA A 136 3.28 -10.65 -20.42
C ALA A 136 3.51 -11.56 -19.19
N LYS A 137 4.71 -11.51 -18.59
CA LYS A 137 5.08 -12.32 -17.41
C LYS A 137 4.86 -11.58 -16.08
N VAL A 138 4.52 -10.29 -16.10
CA VAL A 138 4.27 -9.49 -14.90
C VAL A 138 3.16 -10.08 -14.03
N ARG A 139 2.21 -10.82 -14.62
CA ARG A 139 1.14 -11.53 -13.88
C ARG A 139 1.65 -12.56 -12.85
N HIS A 140 2.92 -12.93 -12.90
CA HIS A 140 3.58 -13.85 -11.97
C HIS A 140 4.46 -13.13 -10.94
N LEU A 141 4.55 -11.79 -11.01
CA LEU A 141 5.34 -11.02 -10.07
C LEU A 141 4.63 -11.02 -8.70
N PRO A 142 5.28 -11.48 -7.62
CA PRO A 142 4.68 -11.45 -6.29
C PRO A 142 4.45 -10.00 -5.84
N MET A 143 3.47 -9.80 -4.97
CA MET A 143 3.19 -8.51 -4.36
C MET A 143 4.24 -8.15 -3.31
N HIS A 144 4.79 -6.94 -3.40
CA HIS A 144 5.82 -6.44 -2.50
C HIS A 144 5.19 -5.68 -1.33
N LEU A 145 4.55 -6.40 -0.42
CA LEU A 145 4.02 -5.88 0.84
C LEU A 145 4.42 -6.80 1.98
N HIS A 146 5.25 -6.31 2.90
CA HIS A 146 5.81 -7.11 3.98
C HIS A 146 5.61 -6.43 5.33
N ALA A 147 5.14 -7.17 6.33
CA ALA A 147 5.07 -6.70 7.71
C ALA A 147 6.46 -6.81 8.36
N VAL A 148 7.17 -5.70 8.50
CA VAL A 148 8.57 -5.70 8.96
C VAL A 148 8.64 -5.79 10.47
N ASN A 149 7.79 -5.04 11.16
CA ASN A 149 7.77 -5.02 12.60
C ASN A 149 6.37 -4.76 13.18
N VAL A 150 6.15 -5.34 14.35
CA VAL A 150 4.97 -5.16 15.19
C VAL A 150 5.46 -4.88 16.60
N ILE A 151 5.01 -3.78 17.18
CA ILE A 151 5.35 -3.37 18.54
C ILE A 151 4.09 -3.49 19.38
N LEU A 152 4.16 -4.30 20.43
CA LEU A 152 3.12 -4.48 21.42
C LEU A 152 3.54 -3.70 22.68
N PRO A 153 3.01 -2.49 22.92
CA PRO A 153 3.38 -1.73 24.10
C PRO A 153 2.85 -2.38 25.38
N GLU A 154 3.63 -2.31 26.46
CA GLU A 154 3.23 -2.76 27.81
C GLU A 154 2.70 -4.20 27.91
N PHE A 155 3.10 -5.06 26.97
CA PHE A 155 2.50 -6.39 26.83
C PHE A 155 3.05 -7.43 27.81
N ASN A 156 4.33 -7.35 28.18
CA ASN A 156 5.00 -8.32 29.06
C ASN A 156 5.39 -7.66 30.37
N ASN A 157 4.53 -7.73 31.40
CA ASN A 157 4.75 -7.09 32.71
C ASN A 157 5.09 -5.59 32.60
N GLY A 158 4.42 -4.87 31.69
CA GLY A 158 4.71 -3.45 31.43
C GLY A 158 5.84 -3.20 30.43
N HIS A 159 6.55 -4.22 29.96
CA HIS A 159 7.58 -4.08 28.92
C HIS A 159 7.00 -4.16 27.50
N ASN A 160 7.59 -3.37 26.59
CA ASN A 160 7.28 -3.39 25.17
C ASN A 160 7.87 -4.62 24.49
N VAL A 161 7.05 -5.33 23.70
CA VAL A 161 7.51 -6.47 22.89
C VAL A 161 7.69 -6.04 21.44
N PHE A 162 8.87 -6.31 20.89
CA PHE A 162 9.25 -5.98 19.51
C PHE A 162 9.35 -7.26 18.68
N ILE A 163 8.42 -7.45 17.75
CA ILE A 163 8.41 -8.57 16.81
C ILE A 163 8.90 -8.05 15.47
N SER A 164 9.93 -8.68 14.89
CA SER A 164 10.48 -8.30 13.58
C SER A 164 10.58 -9.50 12.66
N ALA A 165 10.33 -9.30 11.36
CA ALA A 165 10.41 -10.34 10.35
C ALA A 165 11.35 -9.95 9.21
N ARG A 166 12.27 -10.84 8.83
CA ARG A 166 13.18 -10.64 7.70
C ARG A 166 12.39 -10.53 6.38
N LEU A 167 12.90 -9.71 5.46
CA LEU A 167 12.30 -9.58 4.13
C LEU A 167 12.37 -10.92 3.36
N PRO A 168 11.31 -11.28 2.62
CA PRO A 168 11.33 -12.46 1.75
C PRO A 168 12.40 -12.37 0.65
N ARG A 169 12.90 -13.52 0.17
CA ARG A 169 13.96 -13.58 -0.86
C ARG A 169 13.62 -12.78 -2.12
N HIS A 170 12.39 -12.91 -2.64
CA HIS A 170 11.94 -12.17 -3.83
C HIS A 170 11.95 -10.65 -3.62
N PHE A 171 11.61 -10.20 -2.41
CA PHE A 171 11.56 -8.78 -2.06
C PHE A 171 12.97 -8.19 -2.10
N VAL A 172 13.92 -8.84 -1.42
CA VAL A 172 15.33 -8.42 -1.38
C VAL A 172 15.95 -8.44 -2.78
N GLN A 173 15.70 -9.49 -3.55
CA GLN A 173 16.21 -9.62 -4.91
C GLN A 173 15.71 -8.49 -5.81
N ASN A 174 14.41 -8.21 -5.77
CA ASN A 174 13.81 -7.17 -6.60
C ASN A 174 14.23 -5.77 -6.14
N MET A 175 14.43 -5.52 -4.84
CA MET A 175 15.05 -4.27 -4.38
C MET A 175 16.44 -4.06 -5.00
N LYS A 176 17.28 -5.10 -5.02
CA LYS A 176 18.62 -5.03 -5.62
C LYS A 176 18.55 -4.67 -7.11
N TRP A 177 17.68 -5.35 -7.86
CA TRP A 177 17.47 -5.07 -9.29
C TRP A 177 16.92 -3.67 -9.56
N LEU A 178 16.01 -3.19 -8.72
CA LEU A 178 15.43 -1.85 -8.78
C LEU A 178 16.35 -0.76 -8.21
N LYS A 179 17.53 -1.13 -7.69
CA LYS A 179 18.50 -0.23 -7.05
C LYS A 179 17.97 0.48 -5.80
N LEU A 180 16.99 -0.11 -5.12
CA LEU A 180 16.45 0.38 -3.85
C LEU A 180 17.27 -0.16 -2.68
N LYS A 181 17.54 0.69 -1.70
CA LYS A 181 18.30 0.40 -0.50
C LYS A 181 17.43 0.57 0.73
N VAL A 182 17.70 -0.26 1.74
CA VAL A 182 17.18 -0.03 3.08
C VAL A 182 18.00 1.10 3.70
N PRO A 183 17.38 2.15 4.28
CA PRO A 183 18.13 3.17 4.99
C PRO A 183 18.96 2.53 6.10
N LYS A 184 20.25 2.91 6.20
CA LYS A 184 21.09 2.50 7.32
C LYS A 184 20.42 3.03 8.60
N ARG A 185 20.25 2.17 9.60
CA ARG A 185 19.85 2.63 10.94
C ARG A 185 20.86 3.70 11.37
N LYS A 186 20.38 4.93 11.59
CA LYS A 186 21.12 5.94 12.36
C LYS A 186 21.18 5.48 13.81
#